data_AF-A0A847XKV4-F1
#
_entry.id   AF-A0A847XKV4-F1
#
_cell.length_a   1.000
_cell.length_b   1.000
_cell.length_c   1.000
_cell.angle_alpha   90.00
_cell.angle_beta   90.00
_cell.angle_gamma   90.00
#
_symmetry.space_group_name_H-M   'P 1'
#
loop_
_entity.id
_entity.type
_entity.pdbx_description
1 polymer ?
#
loop_
_entity_poly.entity_id
_entity_poly.type
_entity_poly.pdbx_seq_one_letter_code
_entity_poly.pdbx_strand_id
1 'polypeptide(L)'
;MTNKALNLYFILIALLALIASAFLFPNLINQGLEKIGKEPLNDKGFSLGLDLKGGVHLEYEADLSQVSSEEKENAMFGLRDVIERRVNIYGVTEPIVQIYGNDRIVVELPGVESIEDAISWIGETPLLEFLEEKSEAEIEEIMNMREQLEG
;
A
#
# COMPACT_ATOMS: atom_id res chain seq x y z
N MET A 1 38.44 46.19 2.23
CA MET A 1 37.07 45.79 2.63
C MET A 1 36.80 44.42 2.00
N THR A 2 36.78 43.29 2.72
CA THR A 2 36.18 42.01 2.21
C THR A 2 36.32 40.75 3.10
N ASN A 3 37.12 40.71 4.17
CA ASN A 3 37.27 39.45 4.94
C ASN A 3 36.04 39.04 5.78
N LYS A 4 35.21 40.01 6.19
CA LYS A 4 34.01 39.72 7.00
C LYS A 4 32.95 38.93 6.21
N ALA A 5 32.77 39.24 4.93
CA ALA A 5 31.85 38.52 4.07
C ALA A 5 32.33 37.09 3.80
N LEU A 6 33.64 36.91 3.55
CA LEU A 6 34.24 35.59 3.40
C LEU A 6 34.04 34.71 4.65
N ASN A 7 34.29 35.27 5.84
CA ASN A 7 34.08 34.55 7.10
C ASN A 7 32.60 34.23 7.33
N LEU A 8 31.69 35.11 6.94
CA LEU A 8 30.24 34.86 7.01
C LEU A 8 29.83 33.69 6.12
N TYR A 9 30.32 33.62 4.87
CA TYR A 9 30.05 32.48 3.98
C TYR A 9 30.63 31.18 4.53
N PHE A 10 31.84 31.20 5.10
CA PHE A 10 32.41 30.03 5.76
C PHE A 10 31.55 29.53 6.93
N ILE A 11 31.05 30.43 7.77
CA ILE A 11 30.15 30.07 8.87
C ILE A 11 28.85 29.49 8.32
N LEU A 12 28.30 30.08 7.25
CA LEU A 12 27.07 29.60 6.62
C LEU A 12 27.25 28.20 6.00
N ILE A 13 28.36 27.97 5.30
CA ILE A 13 28.71 26.65 4.75
C ILE A 13 28.92 25.63 5.88
N ALA A 14 29.60 26.02 6.97
CA ALA A 14 29.81 25.15 8.12
C ALA A 14 28.48 24.80 8.81
N LEU A 15 27.55 25.76 8.92
CA LEU A 15 26.21 25.55 9.47
C LEU A 15 25.41 24.59 8.58
N LEU A 16 25.43 24.80 7.26
CA LEU A 16 24.79 23.92 6.29
C LEU A 16 25.36 22.50 6.33
N ALA A 17 26.69 22.37 6.42
CA ALA A 17 27.35 21.09 6.55
C ALA A 17 26.97 20.38 7.86
N LEU A 18 26.81 21.12 8.96
CA LEU A 18 26.37 20.58 10.24
C LEU A 18 24.92 20.07 10.16
N ILE A 19 24.03 20.84 9.54
CA ILE A 19 22.64 20.45 9.30
C ILE A 19 22.56 19.22 8.37
N ALA A 20 23.35 19.20 7.29
CA ALA A 20 23.38 18.07 6.36
C ALA A 20 23.94 16.81 7.03
N SER A 21 25.02 16.93 7.82
CA SER A 21 25.57 15.84 8.62
C SER A 21 24.53 15.31 9.61
N ALA A 22 23.73 16.20 10.18
CA ALA A 22 22.66 15.80 11.07
C ALA A 22 21.56 14.99 10.38
N PHE A 23 21.30 15.25 9.09
CA PHE A 23 20.34 14.48 8.29
C PHE A 23 20.91 13.14 7.78
N LEU A 24 22.20 13.10 7.44
CA LEU A 24 22.88 11.92 6.88
C LEU A 24 23.21 10.84 7.93
N PHE A 25 23.39 11.23 9.20
CA PHE A 25 23.80 10.32 10.28
C PHE A 25 22.84 10.35 11.47
N PRO A 26 21.55 9.99 11.29
CA PRO A 26 20.54 10.05 12.35
C PRO A 26 20.89 9.15 13.54
N ASN A 27 21.49 7.98 13.29
CA ASN A 27 21.91 7.04 14.33
C ASN A 27 22.92 7.63 15.32
N LEU A 28 23.88 8.42 14.84
CA LEU A 28 24.88 9.06 15.70
C LEU A 28 24.24 10.14 16.60
N ILE A 29 23.26 10.86 16.05
CA ILE A 29 22.50 11.88 16.79
C ILE A 29 21.57 11.25 17.80
N ASN A 30 20.84 10.20 17.42
CA ASN A 30 19.92 9.49 18.30
C ASN A 30 20.65 8.92 19.52
N GLN A 31 21.83 8.32 19.35
CA GLN A 31 22.68 7.90 20.48
C GLN A 31 23.13 9.07 21.38
N GLY A 32 23.32 10.26 20.80
CA GLY A 32 23.64 11.47 21.54
C GLY A 32 22.45 12.03 22.32
N LEU A 33 21.27 12.06 21.69
CA LEU A 33 20.00 12.50 22.27
C LEU A 33 19.58 11.63 23.46
N GLU A 34 19.70 10.32 23.33
CA GLU A 34 19.42 9.37 24.42
C GLU A 34 20.32 9.64 25.64
N LYS A 35 21.61 9.94 25.44
CA LYS A 35 22.55 10.25 26.53
C LYS A 35 22.21 11.55 27.27
N ILE A 36 21.50 12.48 26.63
CA ILE A 36 21.03 13.72 27.24
C ILE A 36 19.55 13.65 27.65
N GLY A 37 18.93 12.46 27.64
CA GLY A 37 17.56 12.22 28.09
C GLY A 37 16.48 12.77 27.16
N LYS A 38 16.79 12.99 25.88
CA LYS A 38 15.81 13.40 24.86
C LYS A 38 15.39 12.21 23.99
N GLU A 39 14.15 12.25 23.51
CA GLU A 39 13.65 11.20 22.60
C GLU A 39 14.45 11.15 21.29
N PRO A 40 14.70 9.94 20.77
CA PRO A 40 15.36 9.77 19.48
C PRO A 40 14.49 10.37 18.37
N LEU A 41 15.15 10.96 17.37
CA LEU A 41 14.47 11.38 16.15
C LEU A 41 14.00 10.14 15.40
N ASN A 42 12.79 10.21 14.82
CA ASN A 42 12.20 9.11 14.07
C ASN A 42 13.11 8.71 12.91
N ASP A 43 13.71 7.52 12.99
CA ASP A 43 14.50 6.93 11.91
C ASP A 43 13.54 6.29 10.90
N LYS A 44 12.84 7.14 10.13
CA LYS A 44 12.22 6.66 8.89
C LYS A 44 13.36 6.36 7.93
N GLY A 45 13.84 5.12 7.95
CA GLY A 45 14.80 4.63 6.97
C GLY A 45 14.33 4.87 5.54
N PHE A 46 15.22 4.69 4.56
CA PHE A 46 14.86 4.87 3.15
C PHE A 46 13.78 3.87 2.73
N SER A 47 12.69 4.34 2.11
CA SER A 47 11.72 3.48 1.42
C SER A 47 12.41 2.87 0.20
N LEU A 48 12.57 1.56 0.20
CA LEU A 48 13.20 0.80 -0.88
C LEU A 48 12.10 0.36 -1.87
N GLY A 49 12.27 0.70 -3.15
CA GLY A 49 11.39 0.24 -4.22
C GLY A 49 11.53 -1.25 -4.50
N LEU A 50 10.69 -1.78 -5.41
CA LEU A 50 10.64 -3.20 -5.78
C LEU A 50 12.01 -3.78 -6.17
N ASP A 51 12.81 -3.05 -6.94
CA ASP A 51 14.13 -3.49 -7.39
C ASP A 51 15.15 -3.70 -6.25
N LEU A 52 14.95 -3.02 -5.12
CA LEU A 52 15.85 -3.05 -3.96
C LEU A 52 15.30 -3.87 -2.79
N LYS A 53 13.97 -3.91 -2.63
CA LYS A 53 13.28 -4.62 -1.54
C LYS A 53 12.77 -6.00 -1.97
N GLY A 54 12.69 -6.26 -3.27
CA GLY A 54 11.93 -7.38 -3.81
C GLY A 54 10.42 -7.18 -3.66
N GLY A 55 9.63 -8.06 -4.26
CA GLY A 55 8.17 -7.95 -4.26
C GLY A 55 7.55 -8.49 -5.54
N VAL A 56 6.31 -8.08 -5.79
CA VAL A 56 5.52 -8.48 -6.96
C VAL A 56 5.13 -7.26 -7.80
N HIS A 57 5.23 -7.39 -9.13
CA HIS A 57 4.69 -6.45 -10.11
C HIS A 57 3.62 -7.16 -10.94
N LEU A 58 2.42 -6.59 -11.00
CA LEU A 58 1.27 -7.15 -11.71
C LEU A 58 0.69 -6.10 -12.65
N GLU A 59 0.36 -6.53 -13.86
CA GLU A 59 -0.36 -5.72 -14.84
C GLU A 59 -1.70 -6.37 -15.13
N TYR A 60 -2.77 -5.64 -14.84
CA TYR A 60 -4.14 -6.04 -15.09
C TYR A 60 -4.74 -5.23 -16.23
N GLU A 61 -5.59 -5.86 -17.03
CA GLU A 61 -6.42 -5.20 -18.04
C GLU A 61 -7.89 -5.38 -17.62
N ALA A 62 -8.61 -4.26 -17.49
CA ALA A 62 -10.00 -4.24 -17.09
C ALA A 62 -10.90 -4.46 -18.31
N ASP A 63 -11.83 -5.40 -18.20
CA ASP A 63 -12.91 -5.54 -19.18
C ASP A 63 -13.95 -4.44 -18.98
N LEU A 64 -13.86 -3.41 -19.83
CA LEU A 64 -14.79 -2.28 -19.84
C LEU A 64 -15.88 -2.43 -20.93
N SER A 65 -16.09 -3.62 -21.48
CA SER A 65 -17.06 -3.85 -22.58
C SER A 65 -18.50 -3.55 -22.17
N GLN A 66 -18.84 -3.72 -20.90
CA GLN A 66 -20.18 -3.47 -20.34
C GLN A 66 -20.33 -2.09 -19.66
N VAL A 67 -19.26 -1.29 -19.63
CA VAL A 67 -19.25 0.02 -18.94
C VAL A 67 -19.46 1.14 -19.96
N SER A 68 -20.36 2.06 -19.66
CA SER A 68 -20.61 3.22 -20.52
C SER A 68 -19.36 4.09 -20.64
N SER A 69 -19.11 4.71 -21.79
CA SER A 69 -17.89 5.51 -22.02
C SER A 69 -17.69 6.64 -21.00
N GLU A 70 -18.79 7.19 -20.47
CA GLU A 70 -18.77 8.26 -19.46
C GLU A 70 -18.37 7.74 -18.07
N GLU A 71 -18.60 6.45 -17.79
CA GLU A 71 -18.33 5.83 -16.49
C GLU A 71 -16.99 5.10 -16.43
N LYS A 72 -16.33 4.85 -17.57
CA LYS A 72 -15.07 4.09 -17.63
C LYS A 72 -13.99 4.64 -16.71
N GLU A 73 -13.78 5.95 -16.72
CA GLU A 73 -12.77 6.59 -15.86
C GLU A 73 -13.10 6.39 -14.37
N ASN A 74 -14.36 6.63 -13.98
CA ASN A 74 -14.82 6.42 -12.61
C ASN A 74 -14.72 4.95 -12.17
N ALA A 75 -15.05 4.02 -13.07
CA ALA A 75 -14.91 2.59 -12.82
C ALA A 75 -13.45 2.19 -12.59
N MET A 76 -12.52 2.74 -13.37
CA MET A 76 -11.08 2.50 -13.19
C MET A 76 -10.56 3.08 -11.86
N PHE A 77 -11.00 4.27 -11.46
CA PHE A 77 -10.67 4.82 -10.15
C PHE A 77 -11.23 3.97 -9.01
N GLY A 78 -12.48 3.53 -9.11
CA GLY A 78 -13.08 2.64 -8.12
C GLY A 78 -12.33 1.31 -8.03
N LEU A 79 -11.91 0.73 -9.16
CA LEU A 79 -11.13 -0.50 -9.20
C LEU A 79 -9.77 -0.32 -8.52
N ARG A 80 -9.05 0.78 -8.81
CA ARG A 80 -7.80 1.13 -8.13
C ARG A 80 -7.98 1.15 -6.62
N ASP A 81 -9.00 1.86 -6.13
CA ASP A 81 -9.26 2.04 -4.70
C ASP A 81 -9.66 0.74 -4.00
N VAL A 82 -10.30 -0.19 -4.72
CA VAL A 82 -10.63 -1.54 -4.21
C VAL A 82 -9.36 -2.37 -4.08
N ILE A 83 -8.51 -2.40 -5.11
CA ILE A 83 -7.25 -3.15 -5.11
C ILE A 83 -6.36 -2.66 -3.97
N GLU A 84 -6.16 -1.35 -3.83
CA GLU A 84 -5.33 -0.75 -2.79
C GLU A 84 -5.78 -1.16 -1.38
N ARG A 85 -7.10 -1.13 -1.14
CA ARG A 85 -7.68 -1.53 0.15
C ARG A 85 -7.47 -3.02 0.44
N ARG A 86 -7.62 -3.89 -0.56
CA ARG A 86 -7.46 -5.34 -0.40
C ARG A 86 -6.04 -5.67 0.04
N VAL A 87 -5.04 -5.17 -0.69
CA VAL A 87 -3.64 -5.49 -0.38
C VAL A 87 -3.18 -4.87 0.96
N ASN A 88 -3.75 -3.74 1.36
CA ASN A 88 -3.46 -3.13 2.66
C ASN A 88 -3.94 -4.00 3.84
N ILE A 89 -5.08 -4.70 3.71
CA ILE A 89 -5.58 -5.63 4.76
C ILE A 89 -4.57 -6.76 5.03
N TYR A 90 -3.85 -7.20 3.99
CA TYR A 90 -2.84 -8.25 4.09
C TYR A 90 -1.46 -7.75 4.56
N GLY A 91 -1.38 -6.49 5.03
CA GLY A 91 -0.19 -5.94 5.67
C GLY A 91 0.85 -5.37 4.72
N VAL A 92 0.53 -5.21 3.43
CA VAL A 92 1.42 -4.53 2.47
C VAL A 92 1.48 -3.06 2.85
N THR A 93 2.63 -2.61 3.33
CA THR A 93 2.79 -1.30 3.98
C THR A 93 2.81 -0.12 2.98
N GLU A 94 3.22 -0.36 1.74
CA GLU A 94 3.35 0.69 0.70
C GLU A 94 3.01 0.14 -0.70
N PRO A 95 1.76 -0.30 -0.94
CA PRO A 95 1.34 -0.76 -2.26
C PRO A 95 1.24 0.43 -3.23
N ILE A 96 1.69 0.25 -4.47
CA ILE A 96 1.51 1.24 -5.54
C ILE A 96 0.47 0.67 -6.51
N VAL A 97 -0.66 1.36 -6.64
CA VAL A 97 -1.73 0.99 -7.59
C VAL A 97 -1.98 2.17 -8.53
N GLN A 98 -1.65 2.00 -9.81
CA GLN A 98 -1.72 3.07 -10.80
C GLN A 98 -2.52 2.64 -12.02
N ILE A 99 -3.30 3.56 -12.58
CA ILE A 99 -3.98 3.35 -13.85
C ILE A 99 -3.01 3.72 -14.97
N TYR A 100 -2.86 2.85 -15.96
CA TYR A 100 -2.05 3.07 -17.14
C TYR A 100 -2.92 3.05 -18.38
N GLY A 101 -2.84 4.11 -19.20
CA GLY A 101 -3.73 4.26 -20.35
C GLY A 101 -5.19 4.42 -19.92
N ASN A 102 -6.11 3.65 -20.54
CA ASN A 102 -7.55 3.79 -20.32
C ASN A 102 -8.18 2.59 -19.58
N ASP A 103 -7.51 1.44 -19.57
CA ASP A 103 -8.05 0.15 -19.17
C ASP A 103 -7.06 -0.72 -18.40
N ARG A 104 -5.82 -0.27 -18.18
CA ARG A 104 -4.81 -1.06 -17.46
C ARG A 104 -4.59 -0.55 -16.05
N ILE A 105 -4.28 -1.47 -15.14
CA ILE A 105 -3.86 -1.17 -13.78
C ILE A 105 -2.53 -1.87 -13.51
N VAL A 106 -1.56 -1.10 -13.07
CA VAL A 106 -0.26 -1.57 -12.59
C VAL A 106 -0.31 -1.63 -11.08
N VAL A 107 0.07 -2.77 -10.52
CA VAL A 107 0.12 -3.03 -9.07
C VAL A 107 1.52 -3.46 -8.69
N GLU A 108 2.15 -2.70 -7.81
CA GLU A 108 3.45 -3.05 -7.23
C GLU A 108 3.27 -3.28 -5.73
N LEU A 109 3.72 -4.45 -5.25
CA LEU A 109 3.61 -4.87 -3.86
C LEU A 109 5.02 -5.17 -3.30
N PRO A 110 5.70 -4.17 -2.72
CA PRO A 110 7.04 -4.34 -2.16
C PRO A 110 7.01 -5.26 -0.93
N GLY A 111 7.94 -6.22 -0.88
CA GLY A 111 8.08 -7.16 0.24
C GLY A 111 7.07 -8.32 0.26
N VAL A 112 6.25 -8.49 -0.78
CA VAL A 112 5.44 -9.70 -0.97
C VAL A 112 6.29 -10.78 -1.66
N GLU A 113 6.38 -11.96 -1.06
CA GLU A 113 7.26 -13.04 -1.55
C GLU A 113 6.59 -13.95 -2.59
N SER A 114 5.26 -14.09 -2.52
CA SER A 114 4.46 -15.00 -3.35
C SER A 114 3.55 -14.21 -4.30
N ILE A 115 3.67 -14.47 -5.60
CA ILE A 115 2.81 -13.86 -6.62
C ILE A 115 1.39 -14.44 -6.56
N GLU A 116 1.25 -15.71 -6.20
CA GLU A 116 -0.03 -16.39 -6.04
C GLU A 116 -0.86 -15.74 -4.93
N ASP A 117 -0.22 -15.38 -3.82
CA ASP A 117 -0.89 -14.71 -2.70
C ASP A 117 -1.37 -13.31 -3.12
N ALA A 118 -0.53 -12.54 -3.82
CA ALA A 118 -0.90 -11.24 -4.37
C ALA A 118 -2.10 -11.34 -5.32
N ILE A 119 -2.10 -12.34 -6.21
CA ILE A 119 -3.22 -12.59 -7.13
C ILE A 119 -4.48 -12.97 -6.35
N SER A 120 -4.37 -13.81 -5.31
CA SER A 120 -5.52 -14.19 -4.47
C SER A 120 -6.13 -12.99 -3.76
N TRP A 121 -5.29 -12.16 -3.12
CA TRP A 121 -5.74 -10.98 -2.40
C TRP A 121 -6.45 -9.97 -3.30
N ILE A 122 -5.97 -9.81 -4.53
CA ILE A 122 -6.58 -8.92 -5.52
C ILE A 122 -7.81 -9.56 -6.16
N GLY A 123 -7.80 -10.86 -6.40
CA GLY A 123 -8.84 -11.60 -7.14
C GLY A 123 -10.05 -12.02 -6.31
N GLU A 124 -9.92 -12.12 -4.99
CA GLU A 124 -11.05 -12.44 -4.10
C GLU A 124 -12.11 -11.34 -4.15
N THR A 125 -13.27 -11.65 -4.72
CA THR A 125 -14.45 -10.79 -4.61
C THR A 125 -15.01 -10.90 -3.19
N PRO A 126 -14.95 -9.85 -2.35
CA PRO A 126 -15.52 -9.90 -1.02
C PRO A 126 -17.04 -9.92 -1.15
N LEU A 127 -17.63 -11.09 -1.00
CA LEU A 127 -19.08 -11.26 -0.91
C LEU A 127 -19.46 -11.18 0.57
N LEU A 128 -20.21 -10.15 0.94
CA LEU A 128 -20.82 -10.03 2.25
C LEU A 128 -22.32 -10.26 2.12
N GLU A 129 -22.80 -11.36 2.69
CA GLU A 129 -24.23 -11.68 2.75
C GLU A 129 -24.73 -11.51 4.18
N PHE A 130 -25.81 -10.75 4.33
CA PHE A 130 -26.56 -10.68 5.58
C PHE A 130 -27.73 -11.65 5.46
N LEU A 131 -27.69 -12.71 6.26
CA LEU A 131 -28.74 -13.72 6.32
C LEU A 131 -29.45 -13.61 7.67
N GLU A 132 -30.77 -13.80 7.66
CA GLU A 132 -31.54 -14.00 8.89
C GLU A 132 -31.42 -15.46 9.35
N GLU A 133 -31.47 -15.68 10.66
CA GLU A 133 -31.52 -17.03 11.22
C GLU A 133 -32.82 -17.71 10.78
N LYS A 134 -32.69 -18.83 10.05
CA LYS A 134 -33.84 -19.59 9.56
C LYS A 134 -34.58 -20.23 10.73
N SER A 135 -35.91 -20.24 10.68
CA SER A 135 -36.72 -20.94 11.67
C SER A 135 -36.56 -22.46 11.56
N GLU A 136 -36.80 -23.20 12.64
CA GLU A 136 -36.69 -24.67 12.66
C GLU A 136 -37.55 -25.33 11.56
N ALA A 137 -38.73 -24.78 11.27
CA ALA A 137 -39.62 -25.28 10.22
C ALA A 137 -39.04 -25.11 8.81
N GLU A 138 -38.39 -23.97 8.53
CA GLU A 138 -37.72 -23.73 7.23
C GLU A 138 -36.49 -24.60 7.06
N ILE A 139 -35.77 -24.90 8.14
CA ILE A 139 -34.62 -25.82 8.11
C ILE A 139 -35.10 -27.23 7.75
N GLU A 140 -36.20 -27.69 8.34
CA GLU A 140 -36.77 -29.01 8.05
C GLU A 140 -37.27 -29.12 6.60
N GLU A 141 -37.89 -28.06 6.07
CA GLU A 141 -38.31 -28.01 4.66
C GLU A 141 -37.13 -28.04 3.68
N ILE A 142 -36.06 -27.30 3.96
CA ILE A 142 -34.82 -27.30 3.15
C ILE A 142 -34.13 -28.66 3.20
N MET A 143 -34.07 -29.29 4.36
CA MET A 143 -33.48 -30.62 4.53
C MET A 143 -34.24 -31.68 3.71
N ASN A 144 -35.57 -31.64 3.76
CA ASN A 144 -36.43 -32.53 2.97
C ASN A 144 -36.29 -32.30 1.45
N MET A 145 -36.21 -31.04 1.00
CA MET A 145 -35.95 -30.73 -0.41
C MET A 145 -34.58 -31.25 -0.87
N ARG A 146 -33.55 -31.13 -0.02
CA ARG A 146 -32.21 -31.60 -0.35
C ARG A 146 -32.16 -33.12 -0.48
N GLU A 147 -32.83 -33.85 0.41
CA GLU A 147 -32.90 -35.30 0.39
C GLU A 147 -33.64 -35.85 -0.85
N GLN A 148 -34.63 -35.11 -1.37
CA GLN A 148 -35.31 -35.43 -2.64
C GLN A 148 -34.48 -35.17 -3.90
N LEU A 149 -33.48 -34.29 -3.83
CA LEU A 149 -32.60 -33.96 -4.95
C LEU A 149 -31.35 -34.85 -5.00
N GLU A 150 -30.91 -35.34 -3.85
CA GLU A 150 -29.76 -36.25 -3.71
C GLU A 150 -30.15 -37.75 -3.76
N GLY A 151 -31.46 -38.06 -3.75
CA GLY A 151 -32.03 -39.42 -3.82
C GLY A 151 -32.37 -39.93 -5.21
#